data_AF-A0AAV0Y1H5-F1
#
_entry.id   AF-A0AAV0Y1H5-F1
#
_cell.length_a   1.000
_cell.length_b   1.000
_cell.length_c   1.000
_cell.angle_alpha   90.00
_cell.angle_beta   90.00
_cell.angle_gamma   90.00
#
_symmetry.space_group_name_H-M   'P 1'
#
loop_
_entity.id
_entity.type
_entity.pdbx_description
1 polymer ?
#
loop_
_entity_poly.entity_id
_entity_poly.type
_entity_poly.pdbx_seq_one_letter_code
_entity_poly.pdbx_strand_id
1 'polypeptide(L)' 'MLKIPLTSAGAESRERTFSKLKLIKTYLRSTMSQQRLTGLATIRIEKELSEQLNYEDIINDFASKKARKIKEL' A
#
# COMPACT_ATOMS: atom_id res chain seq x y z
N MET A 1 -7.08 6.63 -26.97
CA MET A 1 -6.41 6.12 -25.74
C MET A 1 -5.07 6.83 -25.61
N LEU A 2 -4.99 7.87 -24.77
CA LEU A 2 -3.83 8.74 -24.66
C LEU A 2 -2.73 8.05 -23.83
N LYS A 3 -1.67 7.56 -24.48
CA LYS A 3 -0.42 7.18 -23.81
C LYS A 3 0.41 8.44 -23.63
N ILE A 4 0.33 9.03 -22.44
CA ILE A 4 1.18 10.14 -22.00
C ILE A 4 2.64 9.66 -22.07
N PRO A 5 3.61 10.44 -22.59
CA PRO A 5 4.99 9.98 -22.75
C PRO A 5 5.57 9.67 -21.37
N LEU A 6 5.88 8.39 -21.17
CA LEU A 6 6.53 7.91 -19.96
C LEU A 6 7.95 8.49 -19.91
N THR A 7 8.20 9.39 -18.97
CA THR A 7 9.57 9.63 -18.51
C THR A 7 10.11 8.26 -18.07
N SER A 8 11.11 7.76 -18.78
CA SER A 8 11.56 6.37 -18.73
C SER A 8 11.98 5.92 -17.32
N ALA A 9 12.41 6.86 -16.47
CA ALA A 9 12.79 6.61 -15.08
C ALA A 9 11.59 6.35 -14.13
N GLY A 10 10.44 6.97 -14.39
CA GLY A 10 9.24 6.78 -13.57
C GLY A 10 8.46 5.51 -13.92
N ALA A 11 8.55 5.09 -15.19
CA ALA A 11 7.90 3.89 -15.71
C ALA A 11 8.37 2.63 -14.99
N GLU A 12 9.69 2.45 -14.89
CA GLU A 12 10.32 1.26 -14.31
C GLU A 12 9.98 1.08 -12.83
N SER A 13 9.91 2.16 -12.05
CA SER A 13 9.49 2.12 -10.64
C SER A 13 8.02 1.71 -10.49
N ARG A 14 7.16 2.24 -11.37
CA ARG A 14 5.73 1.89 -11.41
C ARG A 14 5.53 0.44 -11.82
N GLU A 15 6.20 -0.04 -12.87
CA GLU A 15 6.13 -1.42 -13.36
C GLU A 15 6.64 -2.43 -12.33
N ARG A 16 7.76 -2.12 -11.64
CA ARG A 16 8.27 -2.91 -10.50
C ARG A 16 7.25 -2.97 -9.37
N THR A 17 6.62 -1.85 -9.03
CA THR A 17 5.59 -1.77 -7.99
C THR A 17 4.37 -2.62 -8.33
N PHE A 18 3.83 -2.51 -9.54
CA PHE A 18 2.71 -3.34 -9.98
C PHE A 18 3.04 -4.84 -10.00
N SER A 19 4.26 -5.20 -10.40
CA SER A 19 4.71 -6.60 -10.40
C SER A 19 4.71 -7.19 -8.99
N LYS A 20 5.18 -6.44 -7.99
CA LYS A 20 5.16 -6.86 -6.58
C LYS A 20 3.74 -6.94 -6.02
N LEU A 21 2.88 -5.96 -6.31
CA LEU A 21 1.48 -5.98 -5.90
C LEU A 21 0.71 -7.16 -6.49
N LYS A 22 0.99 -7.53 -7.75
CA LYS A 22 0.42 -8.72 -8.39
C LYS A 22 0.79 -10.00 -7.62
N LEU A 23 2.04 -10.13 -7.19
CA LEU A 23 2.48 -11.27 -6.38
C LEU A 23 1.76 -11.31 -5.02
N ILE A 24 1.65 -10.17 -4.33
CA ILE A 24 0.93 -10.05 -3.05
C ILE A 24 -0.55 -10.43 -3.22
N LYS A 25 -1.20 -9.93 -4.27
CA LYS A 25 -2.60 -10.24 -4.58
C LYS A 25 -2.81 -11.74 -4.83
N THR A 26 -1.89 -12.38 -5.53
CA THR A 26 -1.93 -13.82 -5.79
C THR A 26 -1.73 -14.62 -4.51
N TYR A 27 -0.73 -14.25 -3.70
CA TYR A 27 -0.40 -14.97 -2.46
C TYR A 27 -1.50 -14.85 -1.40
N LEU A 28 -2.08 -13.65 -1.24
CA LEU A 28 -3.10 -13.36 -0.23
C LEU A 28 -4.53 -13.40 -0.80
N ARG A 29 -4.79 -14.19 -1.85
CA ARG A 29 -6.04 -14.09 -2.63
C ARG A 29 -7.33 -14.18 -1.80
N SER A 30 -7.31 -14.91 -0.69
CA SER A 30 -8.46 -15.05 0.23
C SER A 30 -8.63 -13.89 1.21
N THR A 31 -7.58 -13.10 1.48
CA THR A 31 -7.57 -12.04 2.51
C THR A 31 -7.26 -10.65 1.96
N MET A 32 -6.94 -10.53 0.67
CA MET A 32 -6.55 -9.29 0.03
C MET A 32 -7.73 -8.60 -0.66
N SER A 33 -8.14 -7.45 -0.14
CA SER A 33 -9.14 -6.59 -0.77
C SER A 33 -8.50 -5.61 -1.75
N GLN A 34 -9.29 -5.14 -2.73
CA GLN A 34 -8.85 -4.12 -3.68
C GLN A 34 -8.46 -2.82 -2.97
N GLN A 35 -9.19 -2.42 -1.93
CA GLN A 35 -8.86 -1.23 -1.13
C GLN A 35 -7.49 -1.37 -0.44
N ARG A 36 -7.20 -2.53 0.18
CA ARG A 36 -5.87 -2.77 0.77
C ARG A 36 -4.77 -2.74 -0.28
N LEU A 37 -5.02 -3.30 -1.46
CA LEU A 37 -4.04 -3.36 -2.54
C LEU A 37 -3.72 -1.96 -3.09
N THR A 38 -4.73 -1.13 -3.30
CA THR A 38 -4.56 0.27 -3.72
C THR A 38 -3.84 1.10 -2.67
N GLY A 39 -4.13 0.88 -1.38
CA GLY A 39 -3.41 1.52 -0.28
C GLY A 39 -1.91 1.21 -0.30
N LEU A 40 -1.54 -0.08 -0.44
CA LEU A 40 -0.13 -0.49 -0.56
C LEU A 40 0.56 0.10 -1.79
N ALA A 41 -0.16 0.21 -2.93
CA ALA A 41 0.37 0.83 -4.13
C ALA A 41 0.70 2.31 -3.91
N THR A 42 -0.21 3.02 -3.24
CA THR A 42 -0.06 4.45 -2.94
C THR A 42 1.13 4.70 -2.02
N ILE A 43 1.24 3.94 -0.93
CA ILE A 43 2.39 4.03 0.00
C ILE A 43 3.71 3.78 -0.73
N ARG A 44 3.72 2.85 -1.70
CA ARG A 44 4.94 2.53 -2.47
C ARG A 44 5.32 3.62 -3.47
N ILE A 45 4.33 4.30 -4.07
CA ILE A 45 4.55 5.44 -4.97
C ILE A 45 5.06 6.63 -4.15
N GLU A 46 4.42 6.91 -3.02
CA GLU A 46 4.77 7.98 -2.08
C GLU A 46 5.86 7.55 -1.09
N LYS A 47 6.84 6.77 -1.55
CA LYS A 47 7.86 6.14 -0.68
C LYS A 47 8.63 7.16 0.17
N GLU A 48 9.01 8.29 -0.43
CA GLU A 48 9.77 9.35 0.24
C GLU A 48 8.96 10.00 1.36
N LEU A 49 7.69 10.30 1.12
CA LEU A 49 6.77 10.79 2.14
C LEU A 49 6.52 9.73 3.23
N SER A 50 6.38 8.46 2.83
CA SER A 50 6.19 7.35 3.77
C SER A 50 7.41 7.14 4.68
N GLU A 51 8.62 7.45 4.22
CA GLU A 51 9.85 7.37 5.04
C GLU A 51 9.92 8.45 6.12
N GLN A 52 9.17 9.54 5.96
CA GLN A 52 9.06 10.61 6.96
C GLN A 52 8.00 10.33 8.03
N LEU A 53 7.18 9.29 7.86
CA LEU A 53 6.13 8.93 8.82
C LEU A 53 6.70 8.14 10.00
N ASN A 54 6.22 8.43 11.21
CA ASN A 54 6.52 7.62 12.38
C ASN A 54 5.65 6.35 12.38
N TYR A 55 6.23 5.23 11.97
CA TYR A 55 5.54 3.94 11.93
C TYR A 55 5.06 3.48 13.31
N GLU A 56 5.77 3.82 14.40
CA GLU A 56 5.38 3.43 15.76
C GLU A 56 4.05 4.06 16.16
N ASP A 57 3.84 5.34 15.83
CA ASP A 57 2.58 6.02 16.12
C ASP A 57 1.41 5.42 15.32
N ILE A 58 1.65 5.08 14.05
CA ILE A 58 0.64 4.46 13.18
C ILE A 58 0.29 3.06 13.68
N ILE A 59 1.28 2.27 14.10
CA ILE A 59 1.08 0.93 14.65
C ILE A 59 0.30 1.01 15.96
N ASN A 60 0.67 1.93 16.85
CA ASN A 60 -0.02 2.15 18.13
C ASN A 60 -1.47 2.60 17.92
N ASP A 61 -1.73 3.53 17.00
CA ASP A 61 -3.09 3.96 16.66
C ASP A 61 -3.91 2.80 16.09
N PHE A 62 -3.35 2.03 15.15
CA PHE A 62 -4.01 0.86 14.58
C PHE A 62 -4.34 -0.20 15.64
N ALA A 63 -3.38 -0.49 16.54
CA ALA A 63 -3.57 -1.41 17.66
C ALA A 63 -4.65 -0.91 18.62
N SER A 64 -4.65 0.38 18.96
CA SER A 64 -5.66 0.98 19.85
C SER A 64 -7.08 0.90 19.28
N LYS A 65 -7.23 1.12 17.96
CA LYS A 65 -8.52 1.03 17.27
C LYS A 65 -9.01 -0.40 17.19
N LYS A 66 -8.11 -1.36 16.93
CA LYS A 66 -8.45 -2.79 16.93
C LYS A 66 -8.84 -3.28 18.33
N ALA A 67 -8.14 -2.85 19.36
CA ALA A 67 -8.44 -3.20 20.76
C ALA A 67 -9.77 -2.62 21.23
N ARG A 68 -10.11 -1.37 20.86
CA ARG A 68 -11.43 -0.77 21.14
C ARG A 68 -12.58 -1.58 20.53
N LYS A 69 -12.41 -2.06 19.30
CA LYS A 69 -13.42 -2.87 18.61
C LYS A 69 -13.68 -4.23 19.27
N ILE A 70 -12.72 -4.75 20.04
CA ILE A 70 -12.87 -6.00 20.81
C ILE A 70 -13.57 -5.75 22.16
N LYS A 71 -13.44 -4.55 22.74
CA LYS A 71 -14.08 -4.20 24.03
C LYS A 71 -15.57 -3.85 23.92
N GLU A 72 -16.05 -3.48 22.74
CA GLU A 72 -17.48 -3.17 22.49
C GLU A 72 -18.27 -4.37 21.91
N LEU A 73 -17.64 -5.55 21.87
CA LEU A 73 -18.29 -6.85 21.65
C LEU A 73 -18.40 -7.57 22.99
#